data_AF-A0A3D8LCF9-F1
#
_entry.id   AF-A0A3D8LCF9-F1
#
_cell.length_a   1.000
_cell.length_b   1.000
_cell.length_c   1.000
_cell.angle_alpha   90.00
_cell.angle_beta   90.00
_cell.angle_gamma   90.00
#
_symmetry.space_group_name_H-M   'P 1'
#
loop_
_entity.id
_entity.type
_entity.pdbx_description
1 polymer ?
#
loop_
_entity_poly.entity_id
_entity_poly.type
_entity_poly.pdbx_seq_one_letter_code
_entity_poly.pdbx_strand_id
1 'polypeptide(L)'
;MSKPKSTAPCVRYFYLPANSSRDAEIIQVINSGGPKVQVPMREEDIELSAIFERELTSSERLTYRNSETWKVFTSWDEVEQDHISFGLADEVLLVLLSLSYRFKLEEYIAVSA
;
A
#
# COMPACT_ATOMS: atom_id res chain seq x y z
N MET A 1 2.96 -16.05 7.88
CA MET A 1 3.10 -14.58 7.92
C MET A 1 2.29 -14.06 9.09
N SER A 2 2.95 -13.47 10.09
CA SER A 2 2.34 -12.91 11.30
C SER A 2 1.59 -11.63 10.92
N LYS A 3 0.32 -11.50 11.33
CA LYS A 3 -0.43 -10.24 11.14
C LYS A 3 0.25 -9.11 11.94
N PRO A 4 0.35 -7.89 11.40
CA PRO A 4 0.91 -6.75 12.11
C PRO A 4 0.08 -6.42 13.37
N LYS A 5 0.77 -6.22 14.50
CA LYS A 5 0.16 -6.01 15.84
C LYS A 5 0.44 -4.63 16.43
N SER A 6 1.30 -3.82 15.81
CA SER A 6 1.70 -2.53 16.36
C SER A 6 0.63 -1.47 16.12
N THR A 7 0.37 -0.62 17.11
CA THR A 7 -0.44 0.61 16.99
C THR A 7 0.45 1.85 16.83
N ALA A 8 1.78 1.68 16.76
CA ALA A 8 2.69 2.79 16.52
C ALA A 8 2.50 3.34 15.09
N PRO A 9 2.68 4.66 14.88
CA PRO A 9 2.69 5.25 13.55
C PRO A 9 3.76 4.60 12.67
N CYS A 10 3.33 4.03 11.55
CA CYS A 10 4.21 3.41 10.57
C CYS A 10 3.57 3.50 9.18
N VAL A 11 4.22 2.90 8.18
CA VAL A 11 3.61 2.75 6.85
C VAL A 11 3.02 1.36 6.73
N ARG A 12 1.73 1.28 6.38
CA ARG A 12 1.03 0.01 6.18
C ARG A 12 0.47 -0.08 4.77
N TYR A 13 0.53 -1.28 4.22
CA TYR A 13 0.03 -1.59 2.89
C TYR A 13 -1.18 -2.51 3.03
N PHE A 14 -2.22 -2.23 2.26
CA PHE A 14 -3.48 -2.97 2.24
C PHE A 14 -3.78 -3.37 0.80
N TYR A 15 -4.41 -4.53 0.61
CA TYR A 15 -4.88 -4.96 -0.70
C TYR A 15 -6.39 -4.89 -0.75
N LEU A 16 -6.89 -4.21 -1.76
CA LEU A 16 -8.31 -4.10 -2.06
C LEU A 16 -8.58 -4.88 -3.33
N PRO A 17 -9.29 -6.04 -3.24
CA PRO A 17 -9.55 -6.86 -4.41
C PRO A 17 -10.47 -6.14 -5.41
N ALA A 18 -10.32 -6.50 -6.69
CA ALA A 18 -11.20 -6.04 -7.74
C ALA A 18 -12.65 -6.48 -7.48
N ASN A 19 -13.60 -5.68 -7.96
CA ASN A 19 -15.02 -6.00 -7.97
C ASN A 19 -15.65 -5.56 -9.30
N SER A 20 -16.98 -5.67 -9.42
CA SER A 20 -17.71 -5.31 -10.65
C SER A 20 -17.57 -3.84 -11.08
N SER A 21 -17.06 -2.97 -10.22
CA SER A 21 -17.03 -1.52 -10.41
C SER A 21 -15.63 -0.92 -10.40
N ARG A 22 -14.60 -1.67 -10.00
CA ARG A 22 -13.23 -1.18 -9.85
C ARG A 22 -12.22 -2.32 -9.87
N ASP A 23 -11.05 -2.04 -10.42
CA ASP A 23 -9.89 -2.92 -10.41
C ASP A 23 -9.29 -3.07 -9.01
N ALA A 24 -8.35 -4.01 -8.87
CA ALA A 24 -7.66 -4.23 -7.62
C ALA A 24 -6.65 -3.10 -7.35
N GLU A 25 -6.46 -2.78 -6.07
CA GLU A 25 -5.60 -1.68 -5.63
C GLU A 25 -4.69 -2.10 -4.47
N ILE A 26 -3.49 -1.52 -4.42
CA ILE A 26 -2.69 -1.45 -3.19
C ILE A 26 -2.88 -0.08 -2.57
N ILE A 27 -3.26 -0.05 -1.30
CA ILE A 27 -3.40 1.18 -0.53
C ILE A 27 -2.22 1.27 0.44
N GLN A 28 -1.42 2.32 0.34
CA GLN A 28 -0.39 2.65 1.32
C GLN A 28 -0.94 3.74 2.25
N VAL A 29 -0.93 3.46 3.54
CA VAL A 29 -1.28 4.43 4.58
C VAL A 29 -0.04 4.77 5.38
N ILE A 30 0.42 6.00 5.23
CA ILE A 30 1.58 6.59 5.91
C ILE A 30 1.11 7.23 7.22
N ASN A 31 1.89 7.08 8.28
CA ASN A 31 1.49 7.42 9.66
C ASN A 31 0.20 6.71 10.08
N SER A 32 0.00 5.47 9.63
CA SER A 32 -1.19 4.69 9.91
C SER A 32 -1.38 4.46 11.42
N GLY A 33 -2.58 4.75 11.93
CA GLY A 33 -2.91 4.59 13.36
C GLY A 33 -3.19 3.16 13.82
N GLY A 34 -3.34 2.20 12.89
CA GLY A 34 -3.62 0.81 13.24
C GLY A 34 -3.50 -0.18 12.08
N PRO A 35 -3.58 -1.49 12.36
CA PRO A 35 -3.40 -2.54 11.35
C PRO A 35 -4.63 -2.78 10.46
N LYS A 36 -5.68 -1.98 10.64
CA LYS A 36 -6.94 -2.07 9.89
C LYS A 36 -7.35 -0.69 9.41
N VAL A 37 -8.00 -0.65 8.26
CA VAL A 37 -8.61 0.56 7.70
C VAL A 37 -9.99 0.26 7.16
N GLN A 38 -10.86 1.25 7.18
CA GLN A 38 -12.14 1.21 6.49
C GLN A 38 -12.00 1.98 5.18
N VAL A 39 -12.27 1.30 4.07
CA VAL A 39 -12.26 1.91 2.75
C VAL A 39 -13.70 2.16 2.33
N PRO A 40 -14.09 3.44 2.14
CA PRO A 40 -15.45 3.76 1.72
C PRO A 40 -15.67 3.29 0.27
N MET A 41 -16.73 2.52 0.07
CA MET A 41 -17.17 2.09 -1.26
C MET A 41 -18.59 2.60 -1.54
N ARG A 42 -19.03 2.50 -2.79
CA ARG A 42 -20.38 2.92 -3.18
C ARG A 42 -21.49 2.12 -2.51
N GLU A 43 -21.28 0.81 -2.31
CA GLU A 43 -22.29 -0.09 -1.75
C GLU A 43 -22.14 -0.20 -0.22
N GLU A 44 -20.94 -0.54 0.26
CA GLU A 44 -20.65 -0.68 1.69
C GLU A 44 -19.17 -0.42 1.99
N ASP A 45 -18.89 0.15 3.16
CA ASP A 45 -17.51 0.33 3.63
C ASP A 45 -16.85 -1.04 3.85
N ILE A 46 -15.65 -1.22 3.30
CA ILE A 46 -14.91 -2.48 3.42
C ILE A 46 -13.79 -2.32 4.45
N GLU A 47 -13.75 -3.21 5.45
CA GLU A 47 -12.63 -3.29 6.38
C GLU A 47 -11.49 -4.11 5.78
N LEU A 48 -10.31 -3.50 5.66
CA LEU A 48 -9.09 -4.16 5.20
C LEU A 48 -8.11 -4.36 6.35
N SER A 49 -7.37 -5.46 6.30
CA SER A 49 -6.23 -5.73 7.19
C SER A 49 -4.92 -5.49 6.46
N ALA A 50 -3.94 -4.91 7.14
CA ALA A 50 -2.62 -4.66 6.57
C ALA A 50 -1.95 -5.99 6.17
N ILE A 51 -1.44 -6.02 4.93
CA ILE A 51 -0.73 -7.16 4.34
C ILE A 51 0.79 -7.04 4.56
N PHE A 52 1.28 -5.82 4.79
CA PHE A 52 2.67 -5.52 5.08
C PHE A 52 2.77 -4.21 5.86
N GLU A 53 3.80 -4.10 6.71
CA GLU A 53 4.12 -2.87 7.42
C GLU A 53 5.63 -2.62 7.43
N ARG A 54 6.01 -1.35 7.48
CA ARG A 54 7.40 -0.92 7.63
C ARG A 54 7.47 0.37 8.44
N GLU A 55 8.66 0.66 8.95
CA GLU A 55 8.92 1.95 9.57
C GLU A 55 8.85 3.09 8.56
N LEU A 56 8.51 4.28 9.05
CA LEU A 56 8.63 5.52 8.28
C LEU A 56 10.10 5.81 7.99
N THR A 57 10.39 6.33 6.80
CA THR A 57 11.70 6.95 6.55
C THR A 57 11.78 8.31 7.22
N SER A 58 13.00 8.83 7.35
CA SER A 58 13.21 10.22 7.79
C SER A 58 12.54 11.22 6.84
N SER A 59 12.55 10.95 5.53
CA SER A 59 11.88 11.79 4.53
C SER A 59 10.36 11.82 4.72
N GLU A 60 9.74 10.66 4.95
CA GLU A 60 8.30 10.57 5.20
C GLU A 60 7.90 11.23 6.52
N ARG A 61 8.69 11.05 7.59
CA ARG A 61 8.47 11.75 8.87
C ARG A 61 8.47 13.27 8.69
N LEU A 62 9.41 13.79 7.92
CA LEU A 62 9.53 15.23 7.66
C LEU A 62 8.42 15.76 6.75
N THR A 63 7.99 14.95 5.78
CA THR A 63 6.98 15.32 4.78
C THR A 63 5.57 15.31 5.39
N TYR A 64 5.23 14.25 6.11
CA TYR A 64 3.86 14.01 6.55
C TYR A 64 3.59 14.44 7.99
N ARG A 65 4.62 14.80 8.79
CA ARG A 65 4.53 15.54 10.08
C ARG A 65 3.37 15.16 11.02
N ASN A 66 3.02 13.87 11.11
CA ASN A 66 1.94 13.26 11.89
C ASN A 66 0.53 13.25 11.28
N SER A 67 0.34 13.70 10.04
CA SER A 67 -0.90 13.45 9.30
C SER A 67 -0.88 12.04 8.73
N GLU A 68 -1.97 11.30 8.93
CA GLU A 68 -2.22 10.10 8.15
C GLU A 68 -2.38 10.51 6.68
N THR A 69 -1.71 9.80 5.78
CA THR A 69 -1.74 10.08 4.34
C THR A 69 -1.93 8.78 3.58
N TRP A 70 -2.84 8.81 2.60
CA TRP A 70 -3.22 7.65 1.83
C TRP A 70 -2.74 7.80 0.40
N LYS A 71 -2.11 6.75 -0.13
CA LYS A 71 -1.80 6.60 -1.54
C LYS A 71 -2.45 5.33 -2.06
N VAL A 72 -2.94 5.39 -3.29
CA VAL A 72 -3.56 4.26 -3.99
C VAL A 72 -2.71 3.97 -5.20
N PHE A 73 -2.40 2.69 -5.40
CA PHE A 73 -1.62 2.19 -6.52
C PHE A 73 -2.43 1.14 -7.26
N THR A 74 -2.46 1.23 -8.59
CA THR A 74 -3.17 0.29 -9.46
C THR A 74 -2.20 -0.65 -10.17
N SER A 75 -0.88 -0.47 -10.02
CA SER A 75 0.14 -1.38 -10.54
C SER A 75 1.31 -1.56 -9.57
N TRP A 76 2.06 -2.65 -9.73
CA TRP A 76 3.29 -2.88 -8.95
C TRP A 76 4.43 -1.95 -9.37
N ASP A 77 4.43 -1.50 -10.62
CA ASP A 77 5.39 -0.51 -11.12
C ASP A 77 5.25 0.84 -10.39
N GLU A 78 4.02 1.28 -10.10
CA GLU A 78 3.79 2.49 -9.31
C GLU A 78 4.31 2.33 -7.87
N VAL A 79 4.15 1.14 -7.28
CA VAL A 79 4.67 0.83 -5.94
C VAL A 79 6.21 0.87 -5.94
N GLU A 80 6.84 0.32 -6.97
CA GLU A 80 8.30 0.33 -7.14
C GLU A 80 8.83 1.76 -7.32
N GLN A 81 8.20 2.56 -8.17
CA GLN A 81 8.60 3.95 -8.41
C GLN A 81 8.45 4.82 -7.15
N ASP A 82 7.35 4.66 -6.40
CA ASP A 82 7.18 5.33 -5.10
C ASP A 82 8.31 4.94 -4.15
N HIS A 83 8.64 3.65 -4.07
CA HIS A 83 9.71 3.15 -3.22
C HIS A 83 11.07 3.78 -3.55
N ILE A 84 11.43 3.80 -4.83
CA ILE A 84 12.67 4.41 -5.32
C ILE A 84 12.70 5.91 -4.97
N SER A 85 11.58 6.61 -5.15
CA SER A 85 11.49 8.06 -4.88
C SER A 85 11.73 8.42 -3.41
N PHE A 86 11.34 7.55 -2.49
CA PHE A 86 11.54 7.74 -1.04
C PHE A 86 12.85 7.12 -0.51
N GLY A 87 13.66 6.51 -1.38
CA GLY A 87 14.96 5.93 -1.03
C GLY A 87 14.82 4.84 0.05
N LEU A 88 13.76 4.05 -0.04
CA LEU A 88 13.56 2.91 0.86
C LEU A 88 14.63 1.84 0.61
N ALA A 89 14.87 0.99 1.61
CA ALA A 89 15.88 -0.06 1.52
C ALA A 89 15.46 -1.17 0.56
N ASP A 90 16.38 -1.68 -0.26
CA ASP A 90 16.13 -2.74 -1.25
C ASP A 90 15.44 -3.98 -0.66
N GLU A 91 15.75 -4.34 0.60
CA GLU A 91 15.11 -5.45 1.30
C GLU A 91 13.59 -5.25 1.45
N VAL A 92 13.16 -4.01 1.70
CA VAL A 92 11.75 -3.64 1.80
C VAL A 92 11.11 -3.70 0.42
N LEU A 93 11.82 -3.29 -0.63
CA LEU A 93 11.33 -3.36 -2.01
C LEU A 93 11.10 -4.82 -2.40
N LEU A 94 12.08 -5.67 -2.16
CA LEU A 94 12.02 -7.10 -2.48
C LEU A 94 10.83 -7.77 -1.80
N VAL A 95 10.58 -7.46 -0.52
CA VAL A 95 9.41 -7.99 0.18
C VAL A 95 8.12 -7.46 -0.44
N LEU A 96 8.02 -6.14 -0.70
CA LEU A 96 6.84 -5.54 -1.33
C LEU A 96 6.56 -6.15 -2.70
N LEU A 97 7.56 -6.25 -3.59
CA LEU A 97 7.38 -6.82 -4.93
C LEU A 97 7.06 -8.32 -4.88
N SER A 98 7.54 -9.05 -3.87
CA SER A 98 7.15 -10.46 -3.68
C SER A 98 5.66 -10.65 -3.36
N LEU A 99 4.98 -9.60 -2.87
CA LEU A 99 3.54 -9.64 -2.62
C LEU A 99 2.73 -9.72 -3.94
N SER A 100 3.31 -9.33 -5.07
CA SER A 100 2.69 -9.45 -6.41
C SER A 100 2.32 -10.89 -6.80
N TYR A 101 2.98 -11.90 -6.22
CA TYR A 101 2.62 -13.30 -6.41
C TYR A 101 1.24 -13.62 -5.84
N ARG A 102 0.82 -12.93 -4.76
CA ARG A 102 -0.43 -13.18 -4.03
C ARG A 102 -1.51 -12.13 -4.29
N PHE A 103 -1.12 -10.89 -4.53
CA PHE A 103 -2.01 -9.75 -4.65
C PHE A 103 -1.90 -9.18 -6.06
N LYS A 104 -2.82 -9.62 -6.92
CA LYS A 104 -2.81 -9.26 -8.34
C LYS A 104 -3.41 -7.88 -8.53
N LEU A 105 -2.67 -7.06 -9.28
CA LEU A 105 -3.10 -5.77 -9.80
C LEU A 105 -3.21 -5.91 -11.32
N GLU A 106 -4.11 -5.15 -11.94
CA GLU A 106 -4.21 -5.16 -13.40
C GLU A 106 -3.08 -4.32 -13.98
N GLU A 107 -2.18 -4.97 -14.71
CA GLU A 107 -1.15 -4.30 -15.49
C GLU A 107 -1.73 -3.96 -16.85
N TYR A 108 -2.10 -2.69 -17.06
CA TYR A 108 -2.40 -2.19 -18.40
C TYR A 108 -1.12 -2.22 -19.23
N ILE A 109 -0.88 -3.33 -19.94
CA ILE A 109 0.10 -3.35 -21.03
C ILE A 109 -0.45 -2.44 -22.12
N ALA A 110 0.03 -1.20 -22.18
CA ALA A 110 -0.15 -0.37 -23.36
C ALA A 110 0.58 -1.05 -24.52
N VAL A 111 -0.12 -1.83 -25.32
CA VAL A 111 0.40 -2.32 -26.60
C VAL A 111 0.42 -1.12 -27.53
N SER A 112 1.57 -0.46 -27.65
CA SER A 112 1.81 0.50 -28.72
C SER A 112 1.66 -0.23 -30.06
N ALA A 113 0.61 0.14 -30.79
CA ALA A 113 0.32 -0.32 -32.16
C ALA A 113 1.28 0.29 -33.18
#